data_AF-A0A1C7LVU4-F1
#
_entry.id   AF-A0A1C7LVU4-F1
#
_cell.length_a   1.000
_cell.length_b   1.000
_cell.length_c   1.000
_cell.angle_alpha   90.00
_cell.angle_beta   90.00
_cell.angle_gamma   90.00
#
_symmetry.space_group_name_H-M   'P 1'
#
loop_
_entity.id
_entity.type
_entity.pdbx_description
1 polymer ?
#
loop_
_entity_poly.entity_id
_entity_poly.type
_entity_poly.pdbx_seq_one_letter_code
_entity_poly.pdbx_strand_id
1 'polypeptide(L)'
;MFEKAFNTAFRDGASEQDLDLFVQHAILVCRTSYHKRGRMPSVKILKSLKKRRCISKAQVLSLLQTLQDTDQLRFVDHDDRVNIVRAITNYPPDDELDGPLYELLSQLLTEMLSKHEAPPKDPASPLQEGEDIPAFLWPLFVIVRRLALLGRQQVASDTFSALVKRKYIHPEAIRRTDLKSRDFSYIVLSTLVRTCMLWGWFQRASFLLIPALAAAKDISRPFGELAAHWAYALLEVPSDPDLTNCASVLIQLMNYAPTYRLPDTLLQEFYAAAQRARAPELAQAVYAAARADAVVARHPYLPPRGPPLLWLMQHLQESAKNVHLARVLAKHVVDENAPVSLHARAPFVAAVAQLGFATQARALWERYAAGVNAVVVVGNAATMLRLVSLFTHMAQRAEWALAHPHPNLSVELPAGAVRRNSVRREEPGDHVEGLGADRDAAAAGYPASDAPGPTRGCGAANVVGF
;
A
#
# COMPACT_ATOMS: atom_id res chain seq x y z
N MET A 1 -35.32 -12.31 34.80
CA MET A 1 -35.40 -10.88 35.19
C MET A 1 -34.23 -10.08 34.64
N PHE A 2 -32.97 -10.44 34.97
CA PHE A 2 -31.76 -9.77 34.47
C PHE A 2 -31.77 -9.51 32.96
N GLU A 3 -32.03 -10.53 32.15
CA GLU A 3 -32.04 -10.40 30.68
C GLU A 3 -33.06 -9.38 30.16
N LYS A 4 -34.26 -9.34 30.75
CA LYS A 4 -35.30 -8.38 30.37
C LYS A 4 -34.86 -6.96 30.73
N ALA A 5 -34.34 -6.77 31.95
CA ALA A 5 -33.83 -5.48 32.42
C ALA A 5 -32.67 -4.97 31.56
N PHE A 6 -31.69 -5.84 31.27
CA PHE A 6 -30.54 -5.50 30.42
C PHE A 6 -30.98 -5.16 29.00
N ASN A 7 -31.85 -5.95 28.38
CA ASN A 7 -32.31 -5.68 27.01
C ASN A 7 -33.14 -4.39 26.91
N THR A 8 -33.97 -4.09 27.93
CA THR A 8 -34.73 -2.83 28.00
C THR A 8 -33.77 -1.65 28.14
N ALA A 9 -32.88 -1.68 29.13
CA ALA A 9 -31.88 -0.63 29.34
C ALA A 9 -31.00 -0.41 28.09
N PHE A 10 -30.54 -1.50 27.46
CA PHE A 10 -29.73 -1.43 26.24
C PHE A 10 -30.50 -0.86 25.05
N ARG A 11 -31.81 -1.14 24.93
CA ARG A 11 -32.67 -0.58 23.88
C ARG A 11 -32.89 0.92 24.08
N ASP A 12 -33.05 1.34 25.33
CA ASP A 12 -33.41 2.70 25.71
C ASP A 12 -32.19 3.64 25.79
N GLY A 13 -30.99 3.13 25.47
CA GLY A 13 -29.77 3.94 25.45
C GLY A 13 -29.24 4.22 26.86
N ALA A 14 -29.21 3.19 27.71
CA ALA A 14 -28.66 3.23 29.06
C ALA A 14 -27.35 4.02 29.16
N SER A 15 -27.20 4.76 30.26
CA SER A 15 -25.99 5.52 30.54
C SER A 15 -24.81 4.58 30.77
N GLU A 16 -23.58 5.11 30.64
CA GLU A 16 -22.36 4.35 30.94
C GLU A 16 -22.36 3.81 32.38
N GLN A 17 -22.92 4.57 33.33
CA GLN A 17 -23.06 4.17 34.73
C GLN A 17 -24.00 2.98 34.90
N ASP A 18 -25.14 2.97 34.19
CA ASP A 18 -26.08 1.85 34.23
C ASP A 18 -25.41 0.57 33.71
N LEU A 19 -24.65 0.68 32.62
CA LEU A 19 -23.92 -0.44 32.04
C LEU A 19 -22.84 -0.96 32.98
N ASP A 20 -22.13 -0.09 33.69
CA ASP A 20 -21.16 -0.50 34.70
C ASP A 20 -21.83 -1.28 35.84
N LEU A 21 -22.99 -0.81 36.32
CA LEU A 21 -23.79 -1.55 37.31
C LEU A 21 -24.21 -2.93 36.81
N PHE A 22 -24.62 -3.06 35.53
CA PHE A 22 -24.94 -4.36 34.94
C PHE A 22 -23.72 -5.29 34.87
N VAL A 23 -22.54 -4.75 34.52
CA VAL A 23 -21.28 -5.50 34.48
C VAL A 23 -20.89 -5.98 35.87
N GLN A 24 -20.88 -5.09 36.86
CA GLN A 24 -20.58 -5.42 38.26
C GLN A 24 -21.54 -6.47 38.81
N HIS A 25 -22.85 -6.34 38.53
CA HIS A 25 -23.84 -7.32 38.94
C HIS A 25 -23.64 -8.68 38.25
N ALA A 26 -23.30 -8.69 36.96
CA ALA A 26 -22.98 -9.93 36.24
C ALA A 26 -21.74 -10.63 36.82
N ILE A 27 -20.69 -9.87 37.17
CA ILE A 27 -19.50 -10.39 37.85
C ILE A 27 -19.86 -11.00 39.21
N LEU A 28 -20.65 -10.29 40.02
CA LEU A 28 -21.10 -10.77 41.33
C LEU A 28 -21.92 -12.06 41.21
N VAL A 29 -22.89 -12.11 40.30
CA VAL A 29 -23.71 -13.30 40.06
C VAL A 29 -22.85 -14.48 39.58
N CYS A 30 -21.87 -14.23 38.71
CA CYS A 30 -20.97 -15.27 38.23
C CYS A 30 -20.10 -15.85 39.36
N ARG A 31 -19.61 -15.01 40.28
CA ARG A 31 -18.79 -15.44 41.43
C ARG A 31 -19.58 -16.18 42.50
N THR A 32 -20.82 -15.76 42.76
CA THR A 32 -21.66 -16.33 43.84
C THR A 32 -22.42 -17.58 43.41
N SER A 33 -22.70 -17.75 42.12
CA SER A 33 -23.49 -18.86 41.62
C SER A 33 -22.60 -19.99 41.09
N TYR A 34 -22.47 -21.08 41.86
CA TYR A 34 -21.75 -22.29 41.43
C TYR A 34 -22.41 -23.04 40.25
N HIS A 35 -23.62 -22.65 39.86
CA HIS A 35 -24.37 -23.32 38.79
C HIS A 35 -24.06 -22.73 37.42
N LYS A 36 -24.24 -23.58 36.37
CA LYS A 36 -24.18 -23.20 34.94
C LYS A 36 -25.01 -21.96 34.56
N ARG A 37 -25.95 -21.52 35.41
CA ARG A 37 -26.77 -20.32 35.19
C ARG A 37 -26.05 -19.01 35.55
N GLY A 38 -25.05 -19.05 36.45
CA GLY A 38 -24.32 -17.87 36.91
C GLY A 38 -23.59 -17.11 35.80
N ARG A 39 -23.17 -17.80 34.73
CA ARG A 39 -22.50 -17.19 33.57
C ARG A 39 -23.42 -16.44 32.61
N MET A 40 -24.73 -16.74 32.63
CA MET A 40 -25.68 -16.24 31.62
C MET A 40 -25.71 -14.71 31.53
N PRO A 41 -25.70 -13.95 32.65
CA PRO A 41 -25.54 -12.50 32.62
C PRO A 41 -24.29 -12.05 31.86
N SER A 42 -23.10 -12.54 32.23
CA SER A 42 -21.83 -12.16 31.63
C SER A 42 -21.78 -12.49 30.13
N VAL A 43 -22.22 -13.70 29.75
CA VAL A 43 -22.28 -14.10 28.34
C VAL A 43 -23.26 -13.24 27.55
N LYS A 44 -24.42 -12.89 28.12
CA LYS A 44 -25.40 -12.04 27.44
C LYS A 44 -24.86 -10.63 27.18
N ILE A 45 -24.19 -10.06 28.18
CA ILE A 45 -23.47 -8.79 28.06
C ILE A 45 -22.38 -8.88 26.98
N LEU A 46 -21.56 -9.94 26.98
CA LEU A 46 -20.52 -10.11 25.96
C LEU A 46 -21.10 -10.30 24.55
N LYS A 47 -22.25 -10.97 24.40
CA LYS A 47 -22.95 -11.09 23.11
C LYS A 47 -23.45 -9.75 22.58
N SER A 48 -23.76 -8.77 23.44
CA SER A 48 -24.22 -7.46 22.97
C SER A 48 -23.12 -6.63 22.32
N LEU A 49 -21.83 -6.99 22.51
CA LEU A 49 -20.69 -6.37 21.83
C LEU A 49 -20.83 -6.36 20.29
N LYS A 50 -21.52 -7.36 19.72
CA LYS A 50 -21.80 -7.43 18.28
C LYS A 50 -22.73 -6.31 17.82
N LYS A 51 -23.66 -5.85 18.66
CA LYS A 51 -24.70 -4.88 18.30
C LYS A 51 -24.25 -3.45 18.53
N ARG A 52 -23.58 -3.17 19.65
CA ARG A 52 -23.06 -1.83 19.99
C ARG A 52 -21.83 -1.96 20.90
N ARG A 53 -20.85 -1.07 20.71
CA ARG A 53 -19.65 -0.95 21.56
C ARG A 53 -19.94 -0.17 22.85
N CYS A 54 -20.97 -0.57 23.58
CA CYS A 54 -21.41 0.15 24.79
C CYS A 54 -20.59 -0.19 26.04
N ILE A 55 -19.71 -1.18 25.96
CA ILE A 55 -18.96 -1.71 27.10
C ILE A 55 -17.48 -1.39 26.89
N SER A 56 -16.80 -0.93 27.94
CA SER A 56 -15.37 -0.62 27.87
C SER A 56 -14.53 -1.89 27.77
N LYS A 57 -13.31 -1.77 27.22
CA LYS A 57 -12.39 -2.91 27.08
C LYS A 57 -12.00 -3.50 28.45
N ALA A 58 -11.89 -2.66 29.47
CA ALA A 58 -11.62 -3.06 30.85
C ALA A 58 -12.77 -3.88 31.46
N GLN A 59 -14.02 -3.50 31.19
CA GLN A 59 -15.20 -4.26 31.60
C GLN A 59 -15.26 -5.63 30.91
N VAL A 60 -14.94 -5.69 29.60
CA VAL A 60 -14.85 -6.96 28.87
C VAL A 60 -13.79 -7.87 29.47
N LEU A 61 -12.60 -7.33 29.75
CA LEU A 61 -11.51 -8.08 30.39
C LEU A 61 -11.94 -8.62 31.77
N SER A 62 -12.56 -7.78 32.61
CA SER A 62 -13.03 -8.16 33.95
C SER A 62 -14.07 -9.28 33.90
N LEU A 63 -14.99 -9.24 32.92
CA LEU A 63 -15.99 -10.30 32.71
C LEU A 63 -15.35 -11.61 32.26
N LEU A 64 -14.39 -11.56 31.33
CA LEU A 64 -13.70 -12.74 30.83
C LEU A 64 -12.81 -13.39 31.91
N GLN A 65 -12.07 -12.59 32.68
CA GLN A 65 -11.30 -13.06 33.84
C GLN A 65 -12.21 -13.72 34.85
N THR A 66 -13.33 -13.09 35.21
CA THR A 66 -14.30 -13.68 36.15
C THR A 66 -14.87 -15.01 35.63
N LEU A 67 -15.16 -15.11 34.33
CA LEU A 67 -15.61 -16.36 33.72
C LEU A 67 -14.52 -17.44 33.70
N GLN A 68 -13.25 -17.05 33.57
CA GLN A 68 -12.11 -17.96 33.62
C GLN A 68 -11.86 -18.46 35.05
N ASP A 69 -11.81 -17.55 36.03
CA ASP A 69 -11.56 -17.85 37.45
C ASP A 69 -12.63 -18.81 38.02
N THR A 70 -13.85 -18.73 37.52
CA THR A 70 -14.98 -19.59 37.92
C THR A 70 -15.13 -20.84 37.04
N ASP A 71 -14.19 -21.09 36.12
CA ASP A 71 -14.20 -22.20 35.16
C ASP A 71 -15.52 -22.30 34.36
N GLN A 72 -16.14 -21.14 34.12
CA GLN A 72 -17.39 -21.00 33.38
C GLN A 72 -17.16 -20.72 31.89
N LEU A 73 -15.98 -20.21 31.52
CA LEU A 73 -15.65 -19.84 30.15
C LEU A 73 -15.74 -21.02 29.17
N ARG A 74 -15.38 -22.23 29.63
CA ARG A 74 -15.48 -23.49 28.87
C ARG A 74 -16.92 -23.92 28.52
N PHE A 75 -17.93 -23.31 29.13
CA PHE A 75 -19.34 -23.58 28.84
C PHE A 75 -20.01 -22.52 27.97
N VAL A 76 -19.26 -21.50 27.53
CA VAL A 76 -19.72 -20.57 26.49
C VAL A 76 -19.77 -21.32 25.16
N ASP A 77 -20.84 -21.15 24.41
CA ASP A 77 -21.05 -21.79 23.12
C ASP A 77 -19.94 -21.42 22.11
N HIS A 78 -19.65 -22.32 21.17
CA HIS A 78 -18.58 -22.12 20.20
C HIS A 78 -18.80 -20.85 19.37
N ASP A 79 -20.00 -20.65 18.85
CA ASP A 79 -20.32 -19.50 18.01
C ASP A 79 -20.27 -18.20 18.81
N ASP A 80 -20.70 -18.25 20.07
CA ASP A 80 -20.61 -17.10 20.97
C ASP A 80 -19.17 -16.68 21.22
N ARG A 81 -18.26 -17.63 21.48
CA ARG A 81 -16.84 -17.32 21.66
C ARG A 81 -16.27 -16.63 20.43
N VAL A 82 -16.53 -17.17 19.23
CA VAL A 82 -16.05 -16.57 17.96
C VAL A 82 -16.61 -15.16 17.78
N ASN A 83 -17.91 -14.97 18.03
CA ASN A 83 -18.55 -13.66 17.91
C ASN A 83 -18.00 -12.65 18.93
N ILE A 84 -17.77 -13.07 20.18
CA ILE A 84 -17.16 -12.25 21.23
C ILE A 84 -15.75 -11.84 20.81
N VAL A 85 -14.92 -12.79 20.40
CA VAL A 85 -13.55 -12.50 19.97
C VAL A 85 -13.53 -11.55 18.78
N ARG A 86 -14.36 -11.80 17.76
CA ARG A 86 -14.47 -10.94 16.58
C ARG A 86 -14.89 -9.51 16.96
N ALA A 87 -15.83 -9.37 17.90
CA ALA A 87 -16.24 -8.06 18.38
C ALA A 87 -15.08 -7.36 19.10
N ILE A 88 -14.33 -8.08 19.95
CA ILE A 88 -13.17 -7.54 20.68
C ILE A 88 -12.03 -7.14 19.74
N THR A 89 -11.71 -7.93 18.72
CA THR A 89 -10.64 -7.59 17.75
C THR A 89 -10.95 -6.34 16.93
N ASN A 90 -12.22 -5.90 16.92
CA ASN A 90 -12.64 -4.67 16.25
C ASN A 90 -12.58 -3.44 17.18
N TYR A 91 -12.31 -3.61 18.48
CA TYR A 91 -12.11 -2.46 19.38
C TYR A 91 -10.87 -1.65 18.97
N PRO A 92 -10.85 -0.34 19.25
CA PRO A 92 -9.62 0.45 19.14
C PRO A 92 -8.46 -0.20 19.92
N PRO A 93 -7.23 -0.09 19.44
CA PRO A 93 -6.05 -0.64 20.12
C PRO A 93 -5.87 0.04 21.50
N ASP A 94 -5.48 -0.75 22.49
CA ASP A 94 -5.22 -0.30 23.86
C ASP A 94 -4.07 -1.14 24.43
N ASP A 95 -2.86 -0.58 24.50
CA ASP A 95 -1.64 -1.35 24.79
C ASP A 95 -1.64 -1.95 26.22
N GLU A 96 -2.35 -1.34 27.17
CA GLU A 96 -2.42 -1.80 28.56
C GLU A 96 -3.37 -2.98 28.70
N LEU A 97 -4.55 -2.89 28.08
CA LEU A 97 -5.61 -3.89 28.21
C LEU A 97 -5.48 -5.02 27.19
N ASP A 98 -4.86 -4.77 26.03
CA ASP A 98 -4.79 -5.74 24.94
C ASP A 98 -3.95 -6.96 25.24
N GLY A 99 -2.85 -6.81 25.98
CA GLY A 99 -2.00 -7.94 26.36
C GLY A 99 -2.79 -9.02 27.11
N PRO A 100 -3.27 -8.72 28.33
CA PRO A 100 -4.05 -9.69 29.12
C PRO A 100 -5.31 -10.18 28.39
N LEU A 101 -6.00 -9.29 27.66
CA LEU A 101 -7.20 -9.66 26.94
C LEU A 101 -6.92 -10.66 25.83
N TYR A 102 -5.93 -10.41 24.97
CA TYR A 102 -5.59 -11.32 23.89
C TYR A 102 -4.96 -12.62 24.38
N GLU A 103 -4.27 -12.63 25.52
CA GLU A 103 -3.79 -13.86 26.16
C GLU A 103 -4.97 -14.78 26.51
N LEU A 104 -6.02 -14.26 27.15
CA LEU A 104 -7.24 -15.02 27.47
C LEU A 104 -7.94 -15.55 26.21
N LEU A 105 -8.11 -14.68 25.20
CA LEU A 105 -8.78 -15.06 23.96
C LEU A 105 -7.96 -16.08 23.16
N SER A 106 -6.63 -16.01 23.19
CA SER A 106 -5.75 -16.97 22.52
C SER A 106 -5.88 -18.38 23.10
N GLN A 107 -5.96 -18.51 24.43
CA GLN A 107 -6.17 -19.79 25.10
C GLN A 107 -7.53 -20.38 24.70
N LEU A 108 -8.58 -19.56 24.75
CA LEU A 108 -9.94 -19.93 24.40
C LEU A 108 -10.09 -20.46 22.96
N LEU A 109 -9.42 -19.79 22.01
CA LEU A 109 -9.42 -20.18 20.60
C LEU A 109 -8.48 -21.36 20.32
N THR A 110 -7.39 -21.49 21.06
CA THR A 110 -6.47 -22.62 20.90
C THR A 110 -7.12 -23.94 21.32
N GLU A 111 -7.98 -23.93 22.33
CA GLU A 111 -8.81 -25.09 22.68
C GLU A 111 -9.71 -25.53 21.50
N MET A 112 -10.21 -24.59 20.70
CA MET A 112 -11.05 -24.90 19.54
C MET A 112 -10.27 -25.61 18.42
N LEU A 113 -8.99 -25.31 18.24
CA LEU A 113 -8.13 -25.97 17.25
C LEU A 113 -8.07 -27.48 17.43
N SER A 114 -8.31 -27.97 18.66
CA SER A 114 -8.29 -29.41 18.94
C SER A 114 -9.52 -30.15 18.43
N LYS A 115 -10.63 -29.43 18.20
CA LYS A 115 -11.95 -29.97 17.85
C LYS A 115 -12.24 -29.96 16.35
N HIS A 116 -11.47 -29.19 15.59
CA HIS A 116 -11.65 -29.03 14.16
C HIS A 116 -10.49 -29.65 13.41
N GLU A 117 -10.77 -30.25 12.26
CA GLU A 117 -9.73 -30.73 11.36
C GLU A 117 -9.14 -29.55 10.57
N ALA A 118 -7.91 -29.74 10.09
CA ALA A 118 -7.27 -28.77 9.23
C ALA A 118 -8.00 -28.73 7.87
N PRO A 119 -8.08 -27.57 7.21
CA PRO A 119 -8.61 -27.51 5.85
C PRO A 119 -7.81 -28.47 4.93
N PRO A 120 -8.47 -29.06 3.92
CA PRO A 120 -7.81 -29.96 2.99
C PRO A 120 -6.59 -29.28 2.34
N LYS A 121 -5.55 -30.07 2.12
CA LYS A 121 -4.24 -29.56 1.67
C LYS A 121 -4.21 -29.17 0.19
N ASP A 122 -5.24 -29.46 -0.59
CA ASP A 122 -5.16 -29.32 -2.04
C ASP A 122 -5.14 -27.83 -2.42
N PRO A 123 -4.00 -27.29 -2.90
CA PRO A 123 -3.89 -25.90 -3.26
C PRO A 123 -4.58 -25.59 -4.59
N ALA A 124 -5.04 -26.61 -5.34
CA ALA A 124 -5.59 -26.42 -6.68
C ALA A 124 -7.04 -25.90 -6.67
N SER A 125 -7.77 -26.07 -5.56
CA SER A 125 -9.12 -25.52 -5.42
C SER A 125 -9.07 -24.30 -4.51
N PRO A 126 -9.26 -23.07 -5.02
CA PRO A 126 -9.38 -21.90 -4.16
C PRO A 126 -10.53 -22.18 -3.18
N LEU A 127 -10.19 -22.26 -1.88
CA LEU A 127 -11.17 -22.52 -0.84
C LEU A 127 -12.18 -21.36 -0.88
N GLN A 128 -13.44 -21.67 -1.17
CA GLN A 128 -14.48 -20.65 -1.14
C GLN A 128 -14.61 -20.14 0.30
N GLU A 129 -14.69 -18.82 0.45
CA GLU A 129 -14.84 -18.22 1.78
C GLU A 129 -16.14 -18.71 2.44
N GLY A 130 -16.01 -19.51 3.50
CA GLY A 130 -17.10 -19.78 4.43
C GLY A 130 -17.50 -21.25 4.60
N GLU A 131 -17.24 -22.12 3.62
CA GLU A 131 -17.63 -23.54 3.75
C GLU A 131 -16.54 -24.39 4.40
N ASP A 132 -15.27 -24.18 4.05
CA ASP A 132 -14.20 -25.10 4.45
C ASP A 132 -13.36 -24.63 5.64
N ILE A 133 -13.49 -23.36 6.06
CA ILE A 133 -12.53 -22.77 6.98
C ILE A 133 -13.18 -22.26 8.27
N PRO A 134 -12.78 -22.79 9.44
CA PRO A 134 -13.45 -22.46 10.68
C PRO A 134 -13.46 -20.96 11.00
N ALA A 135 -14.64 -20.45 11.39
CA ALA A 135 -14.87 -19.03 11.64
C ALA A 135 -13.98 -18.42 12.74
N PHE A 136 -13.43 -19.25 13.64
CA PHE A 136 -12.54 -18.85 14.72
C PHE A 136 -11.09 -18.58 14.27
N LEU A 137 -10.70 -19.09 13.10
CA LEU A 137 -9.31 -19.07 12.65
C LEU A 137 -8.82 -17.66 12.34
N TRP A 138 -9.66 -16.86 11.69
CA TRP A 138 -9.29 -15.48 11.36
C TRP A 138 -9.06 -14.60 12.60
N PRO A 139 -9.98 -14.55 13.58
CA PRO A 139 -9.72 -13.85 14.83
C PRO A 139 -8.43 -14.33 15.53
N LEU A 140 -8.11 -15.63 15.45
CA LEU A 140 -6.87 -16.17 16.01
C LEU A 140 -5.62 -15.63 15.30
N PHE A 141 -5.64 -15.49 13.96
CA PHE A 141 -4.54 -14.86 13.22
C PHE A 141 -4.32 -13.40 13.66
N VAL A 142 -5.41 -12.66 13.82
CA VAL A 142 -5.36 -11.27 14.30
C VAL A 142 -4.78 -11.21 15.72
N ILE A 143 -5.23 -12.07 16.63
CA ILE A 143 -4.73 -12.16 18.01
C ILE A 143 -3.24 -12.48 18.05
N VAL A 144 -2.79 -13.51 17.33
CA VAL A 144 -1.38 -13.93 17.33
C VAL A 144 -0.48 -12.79 16.86
N ARG A 145 -0.89 -12.08 15.80
CA ARG A 145 -0.17 -10.90 15.32
C ARG A 145 -0.16 -9.79 16.38
N ARG A 146 -1.29 -9.51 17.03
CA ARG A 146 -1.37 -8.47 18.08
C ARG A 146 -0.50 -8.80 19.28
N LEU A 147 -0.51 -10.05 19.75
CA LEU A 147 0.36 -10.51 20.83
C LEU A 147 1.85 -10.36 20.48
N ALA A 148 2.22 -10.65 19.23
CA ALA A 148 3.59 -10.43 18.75
C ALA A 148 3.99 -8.94 18.79
N LEU A 149 3.11 -8.05 18.31
CA LEU A 149 3.33 -6.61 18.33
C LEU A 149 3.45 -6.02 19.75
N LEU A 150 2.69 -6.56 20.71
CA LEU A 150 2.72 -6.15 22.12
C LEU A 150 3.91 -6.75 22.90
N GLY A 151 4.82 -7.47 22.22
CA GLY A 151 5.97 -8.09 22.86
C GLY A 151 5.63 -9.29 23.75
N ARG A 152 4.40 -9.83 23.69
CA ARG A 152 3.98 -11.05 24.41
C ARG A 152 4.46 -12.30 23.66
N GLN A 153 5.77 -12.39 23.46
CA GLN A 153 6.41 -13.37 22.57
C GLN A 153 6.10 -14.82 22.94
N GLN A 154 6.10 -15.15 24.24
CA GLN A 154 5.85 -16.53 24.70
C GLN A 154 4.46 -17.01 24.28
N VAL A 155 3.40 -16.27 24.64
CA VAL A 155 2.01 -16.64 24.34
C VAL A 155 1.74 -16.61 22.84
N ALA A 156 2.28 -15.62 22.13
CA ALA A 156 2.20 -15.55 20.67
C ALA A 156 2.86 -16.77 20.02
N SER A 157 4.06 -17.16 20.48
CA SER A 157 4.81 -18.32 19.98
C SER A 157 4.09 -19.64 20.27
N ASP A 158 3.52 -19.80 21.45
CA ASP A 158 2.76 -21.01 21.83
C ASP A 158 1.51 -21.16 20.96
N THR A 159 0.77 -20.07 20.76
CA THR A 159 -0.42 -20.03 19.91
C THR A 159 -0.06 -20.27 18.44
N PHE A 160 1.00 -19.63 17.95
CA PHE A 160 1.50 -19.82 16.58
C PHE A 160 1.96 -21.26 16.36
N SER A 161 2.67 -21.84 17.32
CA SER A 161 3.10 -23.25 17.29
C SER A 161 1.92 -24.21 17.28
N ALA A 162 0.83 -23.90 17.99
CA ALA A 162 -0.40 -24.68 17.93
C ALA A 162 -1.04 -24.65 16.54
N LEU A 163 -1.09 -23.48 15.88
CA LEU A 163 -1.56 -23.34 14.50
C LEU A 163 -0.71 -24.17 13.52
N VAL A 164 0.62 -24.13 13.66
CA VAL A 164 1.56 -24.91 12.82
C VAL A 164 1.39 -26.42 13.04
N LYS A 165 1.37 -26.88 14.30
CA LYS A 165 1.21 -28.31 14.64
C LYS A 165 -0.11 -28.88 14.09
N ARG A 166 -1.16 -28.07 14.11
CA ARG A 166 -2.49 -28.42 13.59
C ARG A 166 -2.64 -28.17 12.09
N LYS A 167 -1.59 -27.77 11.37
CA LYS A 167 -1.58 -27.54 9.91
C LYS A 167 -2.53 -26.42 9.45
N TYR A 168 -2.89 -25.49 10.34
CA TYR A 168 -3.57 -24.25 9.98
C TYR A 168 -2.58 -23.15 9.51
N ILE A 169 -1.28 -23.42 9.53
CA ILE A 169 -0.31 -22.62 8.79
C ILE A 169 0.14 -23.46 7.60
N HIS A 170 0.05 -22.89 6.41
CA HIS A 170 0.48 -23.59 5.21
C HIS A 170 2.00 -23.84 5.29
N PRO A 171 2.50 -25.08 5.09
CA PRO A 171 3.93 -25.39 5.26
C PRO A 171 4.83 -24.57 4.32
N GLU A 172 4.35 -24.28 3.10
CA GLU A 172 5.04 -23.41 2.15
C GLU A 172 5.15 -21.95 2.62
N ALA A 173 4.20 -21.47 3.44
CA ALA A 173 4.30 -20.14 4.02
C ALA A 173 5.51 -20.04 4.95
N ILE A 174 5.75 -21.07 5.78
CA ILE A 174 6.90 -21.14 6.70
C ILE A 174 8.21 -21.19 5.90
N ARG A 175 8.27 -22.02 4.84
CA ARG A 175 9.47 -22.16 3.98
C ARG A 175 9.87 -20.87 3.29
N ARG A 176 8.89 -20.04 2.90
CA ARG A 176 9.10 -18.76 2.21
C ARG A 176 9.30 -17.58 3.16
N THR A 177 9.15 -17.78 4.46
CA THR A 177 9.41 -16.75 5.47
C THR A 177 10.89 -16.73 5.84
N ASP A 178 11.46 -15.54 5.97
CA ASP A 178 12.81 -15.38 6.51
C ASP A 178 12.81 -15.63 8.03
N LEU A 179 13.00 -16.89 8.42
CA LEU A 179 13.12 -17.30 9.82
C LEU A 179 14.42 -16.81 10.49
N LYS A 180 15.36 -16.22 9.74
CA LYS A 180 16.59 -15.64 10.31
C LYS A 180 16.38 -14.21 10.81
N SER A 181 15.24 -13.60 10.50
CA SER A 181 14.88 -12.28 11.02
C SER A 181 14.86 -12.29 12.55
N ARG A 182 15.45 -11.26 13.17
CA ARG A 182 15.35 -11.07 14.63
C ARG A 182 14.01 -10.48 15.06
N ASP A 183 13.23 -9.99 14.11
CA ASP A 183 11.90 -9.43 14.37
C ASP A 183 10.85 -10.54 14.33
N PHE A 184 10.49 -11.02 15.52
CA PHE A 184 9.44 -12.01 15.70
C PHE A 184 8.08 -11.56 15.13
N SER A 185 7.74 -10.28 15.24
CA SER A 185 6.49 -9.73 14.71
C SER A 185 6.46 -9.84 13.19
N TYR A 186 7.58 -9.59 12.52
CA TYR A 186 7.72 -9.80 11.08
C TYR A 186 7.58 -11.27 10.69
N ILE A 187 8.20 -12.22 11.43
CA ILE A 187 8.09 -13.66 11.14
C ILE A 187 6.63 -14.12 11.20
N VAL A 188 5.91 -13.70 12.25
CA VAL A 188 4.49 -14.00 12.42
C VAL A 188 3.69 -13.37 11.28
N LEU A 189 3.83 -12.07 11.04
CA LEU A 189 3.10 -11.35 9.98
C LEU A 189 3.31 -11.98 8.61
N SER A 190 4.57 -12.18 8.21
CA SER A 190 4.92 -12.72 6.90
C SER A 190 4.35 -14.13 6.70
N THR A 191 4.42 -14.98 7.72
CA THR A 191 3.86 -16.33 7.64
C THR A 191 2.33 -16.33 7.55
N LEU A 192 1.65 -15.48 8.33
CA LEU A 192 0.19 -15.35 8.28
C LEU A 192 -0.27 -14.79 6.92
N VAL A 193 0.37 -13.72 6.42
CA VAL A 193 0.05 -13.12 5.10
C VAL A 193 0.25 -14.14 3.99
N ARG A 194 1.36 -14.89 3.99
CA ARG A 194 1.61 -15.97 3.01
C ARG A 194 0.59 -17.09 3.11
N THR A 195 0.20 -17.47 4.32
CA THR A 195 -0.86 -18.46 4.53
C THR A 195 -2.19 -17.97 3.95
N CYS A 196 -2.56 -16.71 4.21
CA CYS A 196 -3.74 -16.09 3.61
C CYS A 196 -3.69 -16.12 2.07
N MET A 197 -2.57 -15.75 1.45
CA MET A 197 -2.42 -15.79 -0.01
C MET A 197 -2.56 -17.20 -0.58
N LEU A 198 -1.93 -18.20 0.07
CA LEU A 198 -2.00 -19.60 -0.35
C LEU A 198 -3.40 -20.21 -0.20
N TRP A 199 -4.25 -19.61 0.63
CA TRP A 199 -5.66 -19.98 0.77
C TRP A 199 -6.61 -19.08 -0.04
N GLY A 200 -6.08 -18.15 -0.86
CA GLY A 200 -6.90 -17.22 -1.64
C GLY A 200 -7.57 -16.10 -0.82
N TRP A 201 -7.19 -15.92 0.45
CA TRP A 201 -7.74 -14.92 1.36
C TRP A 201 -7.07 -13.55 1.20
N PHE A 202 -7.13 -12.98 0.00
CA PHE A 202 -6.42 -11.75 -0.31
C PHE A 202 -6.86 -10.57 0.56
N GLN A 203 -8.17 -10.39 0.81
CA GLN A 203 -8.67 -9.32 1.68
C GLN A 203 -8.12 -9.40 3.11
N ARG A 204 -8.01 -10.62 3.65
CA ARG A 204 -7.44 -10.85 4.99
C ARG A 204 -5.94 -10.61 4.99
N ALA A 205 -5.24 -10.99 3.93
CA ALA A 205 -3.83 -10.65 3.76
C ALA A 205 -3.64 -9.11 3.76
N SER A 206 -4.48 -8.37 3.03
CA SER A 206 -4.50 -6.91 2.99
C SER A 206 -4.71 -6.31 4.39
N PHE A 207 -5.67 -6.85 5.15
CA PHE A 207 -5.98 -6.41 6.52
C PHE A 207 -4.79 -6.56 7.48
N LEU A 208 -3.94 -7.58 7.30
CA LEU A 208 -2.73 -7.74 8.11
C LEU A 208 -1.59 -6.85 7.59
N LEU A 209 -1.40 -6.81 6.27
CA LEU A 209 -0.24 -6.20 5.61
C LEU A 209 -0.28 -4.67 5.62
N ILE A 210 -1.41 -4.06 5.21
CA ILE A 210 -1.49 -2.61 5.00
C ILE A 210 -1.26 -1.83 6.30
N PRO A 211 -1.88 -2.17 7.44
CA PRO A 211 -1.60 -1.46 8.69
C PRO A 211 -0.15 -1.65 9.15
N ALA A 212 0.48 -2.79 8.83
CA ALA A 212 1.90 -3.00 9.15
C ALA A 212 2.82 -2.10 8.31
N LEU A 213 2.53 -1.94 7.02
CA LEU A 213 3.27 -1.04 6.15
C LEU A 213 3.09 0.42 6.57
N ALA A 214 1.85 0.82 6.88
CA ALA A 214 1.54 2.19 7.28
C ALA A 214 2.20 2.59 8.62
N ALA A 215 2.40 1.63 9.53
CA ALA A 215 3.08 1.86 10.81
C ALA A 215 4.61 1.83 10.69
N ALA A 216 5.18 1.30 9.60
CA ALA A 216 6.60 1.19 9.42
C ALA A 216 7.21 2.55 9.02
N LYS A 217 8.24 2.99 9.75
CA LYS A 217 9.01 4.20 9.38
C LYS A 217 9.88 3.93 8.16
N ASP A 218 10.56 2.78 8.17
CA ASP A 218 11.39 2.27 7.10
C ASP A 218 10.97 0.84 6.78
N ILE A 219 10.74 0.56 5.50
CA ILE A 219 10.35 -0.77 5.04
C ILE A 219 11.62 -1.54 4.67
N SER A 220 11.88 -2.63 5.39
CA SER A 220 13.02 -3.52 5.11
C SER A 220 12.82 -4.26 3.79
N ARG A 221 13.91 -4.66 3.14
CA ARG A 221 13.86 -5.41 1.88
C ARG A 221 12.98 -6.68 1.94
N PRO A 222 13.10 -7.57 2.94
CA PRO A 222 12.23 -8.74 3.04
C PRO A 222 10.74 -8.37 3.19
N PHE A 223 10.45 -7.23 3.82
CA PHE A 223 9.07 -6.76 3.97
C PHE A 223 8.53 -6.17 2.66
N GLY A 224 9.37 -5.44 1.91
CA GLY A 224 9.04 -4.99 0.55
C GLY A 224 8.80 -6.15 -0.42
N GLU A 225 9.60 -7.21 -0.35
CA GLU A 225 9.43 -8.42 -1.15
C GLU A 225 8.12 -9.15 -0.83
N LEU A 226 7.74 -9.25 0.46
CA LEU A 226 6.44 -9.79 0.86
C LEU A 226 5.28 -8.98 0.27
N ALA A 227 5.35 -7.65 0.39
CA ALA A 227 4.30 -6.77 -0.09
C ALA A 227 4.18 -6.80 -1.62
N ALA A 228 5.29 -6.88 -2.35
CA ALA A 228 5.27 -7.04 -3.80
C ALA A 228 4.69 -8.40 -4.23
N HIS A 229 5.03 -9.49 -3.54
CA HIS A 229 4.42 -10.80 -3.82
C HIS A 229 2.90 -10.80 -3.58
N TRP A 230 2.44 -10.13 -2.54
CA TRP A 230 1.00 -9.94 -2.31
C TRP A 230 0.36 -9.12 -3.42
N ALA A 231 1.00 -8.05 -3.87
CA ALA A 231 0.51 -7.22 -4.97
C ALA A 231 0.42 -8.01 -6.29
N TYR A 232 1.41 -8.84 -6.61
CA TYR A 232 1.36 -9.72 -7.78
C TYR A 232 0.15 -10.65 -7.75
N ALA A 233 -0.04 -11.38 -6.64
CA ALA A 233 -1.14 -12.32 -6.51
C ALA A 233 -2.51 -11.63 -6.58
N LEU A 234 -2.59 -10.39 -6.09
CA LEU A 234 -3.81 -9.59 -6.11
C LEU A 234 -4.20 -9.11 -7.52
N LEU A 235 -3.23 -8.91 -8.40
CA LEU A 235 -3.44 -8.34 -9.74
C LEU A 235 -3.89 -9.37 -10.80
N GLU A 236 -3.90 -10.67 -10.45
CA GLU A 236 -4.40 -11.72 -11.34
C GLU A 236 -5.89 -11.54 -11.64
N VAL A 237 -6.72 -11.37 -10.58
CA VAL A 237 -8.16 -11.13 -10.66
C VAL A 237 -8.56 -10.03 -9.66
N PRO A 238 -8.25 -8.75 -9.96
CA PRO A 238 -8.43 -7.68 -8.99
C PRO A 238 -9.89 -7.28 -8.86
N SER A 239 -10.38 -7.14 -7.63
CA SER A 239 -11.58 -6.35 -7.34
C SER A 239 -11.23 -4.86 -7.19
N ASP A 240 -12.23 -3.98 -7.23
CA ASP A 240 -12.03 -2.53 -7.01
C ASP A 240 -11.33 -2.18 -5.67
N PRO A 241 -11.74 -2.74 -4.51
CA PRO A 241 -11.03 -2.50 -3.25
C PRO A 241 -9.61 -3.08 -3.27
N ASP A 242 -9.40 -4.20 -3.97
CA ASP A 242 -8.07 -4.79 -4.13
C ASP A 242 -7.12 -3.89 -4.91
N LEU A 243 -7.59 -3.30 -6.00
CA LEU A 243 -6.78 -2.39 -6.79
C LEU A 243 -6.43 -1.12 -6.00
N THR A 244 -7.37 -0.62 -5.19
CA THR A 244 -7.13 0.53 -4.29
C THR A 244 -6.07 0.20 -3.24
N ASN A 245 -6.19 -0.97 -2.61
CA ASN A 245 -5.21 -1.49 -1.65
C ASN A 245 -3.84 -1.66 -2.30
N CYS A 246 -3.78 -2.24 -3.51
CA CYS A 246 -2.56 -2.42 -4.27
C CYS A 246 -1.88 -1.08 -4.55
N ALA A 247 -2.64 -0.08 -5.03
CA ALA A 247 -2.12 1.26 -5.29
C ALA A 247 -1.50 1.87 -4.03
N SER A 248 -2.19 1.79 -2.89
CA SER A 248 -1.70 2.27 -1.60
C SER A 248 -0.39 1.61 -1.20
N VAL A 249 -0.29 0.29 -1.32
CA VAL A 249 0.94 -0.46 -1.01
C VAL A 249 2.09 -0.08 -1.93
N LEU A 250 1.86 0.01 -3.25
CA LEU A 250 2.90 0.41 -4.20
C LEU A 250 3.43 1.82 -3.89
N ILE A 251 2.56 2.77 -3.58
CA ILE A 251 2.94 4.13 -3.20
C ILE A 251 3.75 4.13 -1.89
N GLN A 252 3.33 3.36 -0.88
CA GLN A 252 4.07 3.23 0.37
C GLN A 252 5.46 2.61 0.15
N LEU A 253 5.58 1.58 -0.68
CA LEU A 253 6.86 0.97 -1.01
C LEU A 253 7.80 1.95 -1.71
N MET A 254 7.30 2.74 -2.67
CA MET A 254 8.12 3.77 -3.34
C MET A 254 8.64 4.84 -2.36
N ASN A 255 7.80 5.25 -1.40
CA ASN A 255 8.15 6.33 -0.48
C ASN A 255 9.06 5.85 0.66
N TYR A 256 8.71 4.73 1.29
CA TYR A 256 9.27 4.29 2.58
C TYR A 256 10.21 3.07 2.49
N ALA A 257 10.45 2.50 1.31
CA ALA A 257 11.37 1.37 1.14
C ALA A 257 12.66 1.77 0.38
N PRO A 258 13.59 2.54 0.99
CA PRO A 258 14.77 3.03 0.28
C PRO A 258 15.66 1.90 -0.26
N THR A 259 15.70 0.76 0.43
CA THR A 259 16.54 -0.40 0.09
C THR A 259 15.87 -1.40 -0.86
N TYR A 260 14.61 -1.16 -1.23
CA TYR A 260 13.84 -2.08 -2.06
C TYR A 260 13.31 -1.37 -3.30
N ARG A 261 13.67 -1.88 -4.47
CA ARG A 261 13.15 -1.40 -5.76
C ARG A 261 11.97 -2.27 -6.17
N LEU A 262 10.83 -1.64 -6.48
CA LEU A 262 9.69 -2.37 -7.04
C LEU A 262 10.07 -2.98 -8.41
N PRO A 263 9.71 -4.23 -8.68
CA PRO A 263 9.89 -4.80 -10.01
C PRO A 263 9.10 -4.01 -11.05
N ASP A 264 9.72 -3.68 -12.18
CA ASP A 264 9.06 -2.92 -13.24
C ASP A 264 7.84 -3.68 -13.81
N THR A 265 7.93 -5.02 -13.87
CA THR A 265 6.84 -5.90 -14.30
C THR A 265 5.58 -5.73 -13.44
N LEU A 266 5.74 -5.60 -12.12
CA LEU A 266 4.62 -5.38 -11.19
C LEU A 266 3.90 -4.05 -11.48
N LEU A 267 4.65 -2.97 -11.72
CA LEU A 267 4.06 -1.68 -12.07
C LEU A 267 3.32 -1.74 -13.40
N GLN A 268 3.88 -2.44 -14.40
CA GLN A 268 3.20 -2.61 -15.68
C GLN A 268 1.91 -3.42 -15.55
N GLU A 269 1.92 -4.50 -14.76
CA GLU A 269 0.73 -5.30 -14.47
C GLU A 269 -0.33 -4.48 -13.72
N PHE A 270 0.08 -3.65 -12.77
CA PHE A 270 -0.81 -2.72 -12.07
C PHE A 270 -1.47 -1.74 -13.05
N TYR A 271 -0.72 -1.12 -13.96
CA TYR A 271 -1.30 -0.21 -14.96
C TYR A 271 -2.26 -0.93 -15.90
N ALA A 272 -1.94 -2.16 -16.31
CA ALA A 272 -2.83 -2.97 -17.13
C ALA A 272 -4.12 -3.36 -16.37
N ALA A 273 -4.01 -3.73 -15.09
CA ALA A 273 -5.15 -3.99 -14.22
C ALA A 273 -6.03 -2.75 -14.02
N ALA A 274 -5.42 -1.60 -13.73
CA ALA A 274 -6.14 -0.34 -13.55
C ALA A 274 -6.86 0.12 -14.82
N GLN A 275 -6.25 -0.10 -16.00
CA GLN A 275 -6.92 0.15 -17.27
C GLN A 275 -8.14 -0.77 -17.45
N ARG A 276 -7.99 -2.08 -17.21
CA ARG A 276 -9.10 -3.06 -17.31
C ARG A 276 -10.26 -2.71 -16.38
N ALA A 277 -9.95 -2.31 -15.15
CA ALA A 277 -10.91 -1.88 -14.13
C ALA A 277 -11.45 -0.45 -14.34
N ARG A 278 -10.95 0.28 -15.36
CA ARG A 278 -11.30 1.70 -15.62
C ARG A 278 -11.10 2.59 -14.38
N ALA A 279 -9.99 2.41 -13.68
CA ALA A 279 -9.61 3.19 -12.49
C ALA A 279 -8.41 4.11 -12.78
N PRO A 280 -8.56 5.13 -13.64
CA PRO A 280 -7.45 5.99 -14.05
C PRO A 280 -6.89 6.84 -12.90
N GLU A 281 -7.69 7.15 -11.89
CA GLU A 281 -7.26 7.92 -10.71
C GLU A 281 -6.19 7.17 -9.93
N LEU A 282 -6.32 5.84 -9.81
CA LEU A 282 -5.33 4.98 -9.15
C LEU A 282 -4.04 4.89 -9.98
N ALA A 283 -4.17 4.73 -11.30
CA ALA A 283 -3.02 4.75 -12.21
C ALA A 283 -2.27 6.10 -12.15
N GLN A 284 -3.00 7.20 -12.14
CA GLN A 284 -2.44 8.54 -11.95
C GLN A 284 -1.72 8.67 -10.61
N ALA A 285 -2.31 8.22 -9.50
CA ALA A 285 -1.71 8.32 -8.17
C ALA A 285 -0.39 7.53 -8.07
N VAL A 286 -0.38 6.28 -8.57
CA VAL A 286 0.84 5.45 -8.61
C VAL A 286 1.89 6.05 -9.53
N TYR A 287 1.51 6.57 -10.69
CA TYR A 287 2.44 7.24 -11.60
C TYR A 287 3.03 8.53 -11.00
N ALA A 288 2.23 9.35 -10.33
CA ALA A 288 2.69 10.55 -9.66
C ALA A 288 3.70 10.21 -8.55
N ALA A 289 3.43 9.18 -7.75
CA ALA A 289 4.36 8.71 -6.72
C ALA A 289 5.68 8.20 -7.33
N ALA A 290 5.61 7.41 -8.40
CA ALA A 290 6.79 6.90 -9.11
C ALA A 290 7.67 8.01 -9.70
N ARG A 291 7.10 9.20 -9.95
CA ARG A 291 7.78 10.37 -10.52
C ARG A 291 8.16 11.44 -9.50
N ALA A 292 7.89 11.25 -8.22
CA ALA A 292 8.35 12.16 -7.18
C ALA A 292 9.89 12.21 -7.15
N ASP A 293 10.47 13.40 -6.98
CA ASP A 293 11.93 13.60 -7.08
C ASP A 293 12.72 12.69 -6.14
N ALA A 294 12.22 12.51 -4.90
CA ALA A 294 12.82 11.61 -3.91
C ALA A 294 12.79 10.14 -4.35
N VAL A 295 11.80 9.73 -5.14
CA VAL A 295 11.69 8.37 -5.68
C VAL A 295 12.60 8.23 -6.90
N VAL A 296 12.54 9.17 -7.84
CA VAL A 296 13.37 9.16 -9.07
C VAL A 296 14.87 9.17 -8.76
N ALA A 297 15.29 9.94 -7.74
CA ALA A 297 16.68 10.00 -7.30
C ALA A 297 17.20 8.66 -6.77
N ARG A 298 16.31 7.79 -6.26
CA ARG A 298 16.65 6.47 -5.70
C ARG A 298 16.49 5.37 -6.75
N HIS A 299 15.33 5.32 -7.39
CA HIS A 299 14.87 4.25 -8.26
C HIS A 299 14.09 4.85 -9.44
N PRO A 300 14.70 5.01 -10.63
CA PRO A 300 13.96 5.42 -11.81
C PRO A 300 13.04 4.29 -12.28
N TYR A 301 11.74 4.51 -12.19
CA TYR A 301 10.72 3.58 -12.69
C TYR A 301 10.33 3.92 -14.13
N LEU A 302 10.08 2.87 -14.92
CA LEU A 302 9.64 3.00 -16.30
C LEU A 302 8.22 3.58 -16.40
N PRO A 303 7.88 4.31 -17.48
CA PRO A 303 6.50 4.76 -17.69
C PRO A 303 5.57 3.57 -17.99
N PRO A 304 4.24 3.74 -17.89
CA PRO A 304 3.30 2.76 -18.40
C PRO A 304 3.62 2.42 -19.86
N ARG A 305 3.46 1.15 -20.24
CA ARG A 305 3.70 0.66 -21.62
C ARG A 305 2.41 0.19 -22.26
N GLY A 306 2.40 0.14 -23.59
CA GLY A 306 1.28 -0.44 -24.34
C GLY A 306 -0.02 0.38 -24.22
N PRO A 307 -1.20 -0.28 -24.21
CA PRO A 307 -2.49 0.40 -24.13
C PRO A 307 -2.68 1.32 -22.89
N PRO A 308 -2.19 0.96 -21.67
CA PRO A 308 -2.29 1.84 -20.51
C PRO A 308 -1.64 3.22 -20.68
N LEU A 309 -0.59 3.34 -21.51
CA LEU A 309 0.13 4.59 -21.71
C LEU A 309 -0.74 5.67 -22.35
N LEU A 310 -1.38 5.35 -23.49
CA LEU A 310 -2.26 6.29 -24.18
C LEU A 310 -3.50 6.59 -23.34
N TRP A 311 -4.06 5.57 -22.71
CA TRP A 311 -5.22 5.71 -21.83
C TRP A 311 -4.96 6.66 -20.66
N LEU A 312 -3.81 6.52 -19.98
CA LEU A 312 -3.44 7.43 -18.91
C LEU A 312 -3.22 8.85 -19.43
N MET A 313 -2.56 9.02 -20.58
CA MET A 313 -2.34 10.34 -21.18
C MET A 313 -3.67 11.05 -21.51
N GLN A 314 -4.63 10.32 -22.07
CA GLN A 314 -5.97 10.84 -22.37
C GLN A 314 -6.70 11.23 -21.08
N HIS A 315 -6.64 10.41 -20.02
CA HIS A 315 -7.22 10.78 -18.73
C HIS A 315 -6.60 12.06 -18.16
N LEU A 316 -5.28 12.20 -18.20
CA LEU A 316 -4.58 13.39 -17.72
C LEU A 316 -4.97 14.64 -18.51
N GLN A 317 -5.23 14.48 -19.81
CA GLN A 317 -5.66 15.55 -20.71
C GLN A 317 -7.12 15.95 -20.50
N GLU A 318 -8.03 14.97 -20.47
CA GLU A 318 -9.48 15.20 -20.62
C GLU A 318 -10.19 15.26 -19.26
N SER A 319 -9.95 14.27 -18.40
CA SER A 319 -10.68 14.10 -17.15
C SER A 319 -10.01 14.82 -15.98
N ALA A 320 -8.76 14.47 -15.67
CA ALA A 320 -8.03 15.05 -14.53
C ALA A 320 -7.50 16.45 -14.81
N LYS A 321 -7.32 16.82 -16.09
CA LYS A 321 -6.74 18.09 -16.54
C LYS A 321 -5.40 18.41 -15.87
N ASN A 322 -4.61 17.38 -15.55
CA ASN A 322 -3.32 17.50 -14.89
C ASN A 322 -2.20 17.68 -15.92
N VAL A 323 -2.12 18.91 -16.46
CA VAL A 323 -1.16 19.29 -17.51
C VAL A 323 0.29 19.07 -17.07
N HIS A 324 0.61 19.28 -15.78
CA HIS A 324 1.96 19.08 -15.27
C HIS A 324 2.38 17.60 -15.36
N LEU A 325 1.56 16.69 -14.83
CA LEU A 325 1.87 15.27 -14.86
C LEU A 325 1.85 14.70 -16.30
N ALA A 326 0.96 15.21 -17.15
CA ALA A 326 0.96 14.89 -18.58
C ALA A 326 2.27 15.31 -19.26
N ARG A 327 2.82 16.49 -18.93
CA ARG A 327 4.13 16.94 -19.42
C ARG A 327 5.25 16.03 -18.94
N VAL A 328 5.22 15.65 -17.67
CA VAL A 328 6.19 14.69 -17.10
C VAL A 328 6.11 13.36 -17.83
N LEU A 329 4.91 12.84 -18.10
CA LEU A 329 4.72 11.60 -18.89
C LEU A 329 5.25 11.72 -20.32
N ALA A 330 4.92 12.81 -21.03
CA ALA A 330 5.42 13.04 -22.39
C ALA A 330 6.95 13.12 -22.43
N LYS A 331 7.55 13.87 -21.50
CA LYS A 331 9.01 13.99 -21.37
C LYS A 331 9.63 12.62 -21.08
N HIS A 332 9.08 11.88 -20.12
CA HIS A 332 9.58 10.57 -19.73
C HIS A 332 9.56 9.56 -20.90
N VAL A 333 8.52 9.57 -21.75
CA VAL A 333 8.45 8.71 -22.95
C VAL A 333 9.47 9.10 -24.03
N VAL A 334 9.84 10.38 -24.12
CA VAL A 334 10.89 10.87 -25.01
C VAL A 334 12.26 10.46 -24.48
N ASP A 335 12.57 10.86 -23.24
CA ASP A 335 13.89 10.70 -22.63
C ASP A 335 14.30 9.22 -22.53
N GLU A 336 13.39 8.33 -22.10
CA GLU A 336 13.67 6.90 -21.93
C GLU A 336 13.45 6.06 -23.20
N ASN A 337 13.12 6.71 -24.33
CA ASN A 337 12.73 6.03 -25.56
C ASN A 337 11.65 4.94 -25.34
N ALA A 338 10.68 5.23 -24.46
CA ALA A 338 9.68 4.23 -24.09
C ALA A 338 8.84 3.79 -25.29
N PRO A 339 8.61 2.47 -25.48
CA PRO A 339 7.92 1.96 -26.65
C PRO A 339 6.42 2.30 -26.60
N VAL A 340 5.95 3.02 -27.62
CA VAL A 340 4.51 3.23 -27.85
C VAL A 340 4.02 2.24 -28.91
N SER A 341 2.93 1.53 -28.61
CA SER A 341 2.32 0.57 -29.51
C SER A 341 1.94 1.24 -30.83
N LEU A 342 2.05 0.50 -31.95
CA LEU A 342 1.92 1.06 -33.29
C LEU A 342 0.63 1.88 -33.47
N HIS A 343 -0.50 1.33 -33.04
CA HIS A 343 -1.81 1.99 -33.12
C HIS A 343 -1.97 3.20 -32.20
N ALA A 344 -1.18 3.27 -31.11
CA ALA A 344 -1.23 4.37 -30.17
C ALA A 344 -0.27 5.53 -30.53
N ARG A 345 0.68 5.34 -31.44
CA ARG A 345 1.70 6.35 -31.76
C ARG A 345 1.09 7.68 -32.20
N ALA A 346 0.25 7.67 -33.23
CA ALA A 346 -0.33 8.90 -33.76
C ALA A 346 -1.27 9.57 -32.74
N PRO A 347 -2.23 8.86 -32.11
CA PRO A 347 -3.06 9.45 -31.03
C PRO A 347 -2.24 10.01 -29.86
N PHE A 348 -1.16 9.35 -29.46
CA PHE A 348 -0.30 9.82 -28.38
C PHE A 348 0.42 11.11 -28.77
N VAL A 349 1.00 11.19 -29.98
CA VAL A 349 1.61 12.43 -30.50
C VAL A 349 0.57 13.55 -30.57
N ALA A 350 -0.64 13.25 -31.05
CA ALA A 350 -1.73 14.23 -31.13
C ALA A 350 -2.13 14.76 -29.74
N ALA A 351 -2.22 13.89 -28.72
CA ALA A 351 -2.51 14.26 -27.34
C ALA A 351 -1.42 15.18 -26.74
N VAL A 352 -0.14 14.82 -26.93
CA VAL A 352 1.01 15.64 -26.51
C VAL A 352 0.99 17.02 -27.20
N ALA A 353 0.68 17.06 -28.50
CA ALA A 353 0.60 18.29 -29.27
C ALA A 353 -0.60 19.17 -28.82
N GLN A 354 -1.74 18.56 -28.55
CA GLN A 354 -2.94 19.26 -28.08
C GLN A 354 -2.75 19.93 -26.71
N LEU A 355 -1.89 19.36 -25.86
CA LEU A 355 -1.49 19.96 -24.57
C LEU A 355 -0.44 21.06 -24.70
N GLY A 356 0.06 21.35 -25.90
CA GLY A 356 1.05 22.40 -26.14
C GLY A 356 2.50 22.00 -25.87
N PHE A 357 2.81 20.71 -25.74
CA PHE A 357 4.16 20.23 -25.42
C PHE A 357 5.02 20.09 -26.67
N ALA A 358 5.35 21.21 -27.30
CA ALA A 358 5.97 21.23 -28.64
C ALA A 358 7.28 20.46 -28.76
N THR A 359 8.20 20.61 -27.80
CA THR A 359 9.48 19.89 -27.82
C THR A 359 9.27 18.38 -27.81
N GLN A 360 8.40 17.88 -26.93
CA GLN A 360 8.10 16.46 -26.81
C GLN A 360 7.30 15.97 -28.03
N ALA A 361 6.30 16.72 -28.50
CA ALA A 361 5.50 16.38 -29.66
C ALA A 361 6.37 16.21 -30.93
N ARG A 362 7.30 17.15 -31.15
CA ARG A 362 8.26 17.10 -32.26
C ARG A 362 9.17 15.88 -32.16
N ALA A 363 9.81 15.69 -31.01
CA ALA A 363 10.73 14.57 -30.81
C ALA A 363 10.04 13.22 -31.06
N LEU A 364 8.81 13.05 -30.58
CA LEU A 364 8.02 11.85 -30.83
C LEU A 364 7.64 11.70 -32.31
N TRP A 365 7.22 12.78 -32.97
CA TRP A 365 6.87 12.76 -34.38
C TRP A 365 8.08 12.39 -35.26
N GLU A 366 9.23 13.07 -35.08
CA GLU A 366 10.47 12.80 -35.81
C GLU A 366 10.92 11.34 -35.61
N ARG A 367 10.89 10.85 -34.36
CA ARG A 367 11.22 9.45 -34.03
C ARG A 367 10.38 8.45 -34.80
N TYR A 368 9.08 8.69 -34.93
CA TYR A 368 8.18 7.75 -35.62
C TYR A 368 8.10 7.98 -37.13
N ALA A 369 8.34 9.20 -37.61
CA ALA A 369 8.40 9.53 -39.04
C ALA A 369 9.63 8.93 -39.73
N ALA A 370 10.72 8.69 -39.01
CA ALA A 370 11.92 8.02 -39.53
C ALA A 370 11.83 6.48 -39.52
N GLY A 371 10.81 5.89 -38.90
CA GLY A 371 10.72 4.43 -38.70
C GLY A 371 10.02 3.66 -39.84
N VAL A 372 10.14 2.32 -39.82
CA VAL A 372 9.51 1.40 -40.80
C VAL A 372 8.00 1.64 -40.99
N ASN A 373 7.32 2.08 -39.93
CA ASN A 373 5.88 2.32 -39.94
C ASN A 373 5.52 3.82 -39.92
N ALA A 374 6.32 4.66 -40.58
CA ALA A 374 6.13 6.11 -40.62
C ALA A 374 4.74 6.54 -41.09
N VAL A 375 4.16 5.80 -42.05
CA VAL A 375 2.83 6.06 -42.62
C VAL A 375 1.74 6.14 -41.55
N VAL A 376 1.85 5.37 -40.46
CA VAL A 376 0.85 5.36 -39.38
C VAL A 376 0.80 6.70 -38.62
N VAL A 377 1.92 7.41 -38.54
CA VAL A 377 2.00 8.71 -37.83
C VAL A 377 1.92 9.88 -38.79
N VAL A 378 2.67 9.85 -39.89
CA VAL A 378 2.71 10.93 -40.89
C VAL A 378 1.40 11.01 -41.68
N GLY A 379 0.79 9.87 -41.99
CA GLY A 379 -0.50 9.82 -42.70
C GLY A 379 -1.72 10.11 -41.82
N ASN A 380 -1.54 10.24 -40.50
CA ASN A 380 -2.65 10.51 -39.59
C ASN A 380 -3.01 12.01 -39.59
N ALA A 381 -4.05 12.36 -40.34
CA ALA A 381 -4.50 13.75 -40.50
C ALA A 381 -4.77 14.47 -39.17
N ALA A 382 -5.38 13.79 -38.18
CA ALA A 382 -5.65 14.38 -36.88
C ALA A 382 -4.36 14.80 -36.16
N THR A 383 -3.33 13.95 -36.20
CA THR A 383 -2.01 14.23 -35.61
C THR A 383 -1.34 15.40 -36.32
N MET A 384 -1.36 15.41 -37.65
CA MET A 384 -0.77 16.48 -38.45
C MET A 384 -1.45 17.83 -38.20
N LEU A 385 -2.78 17.88 -38.13
CA LEU A 385 -3.52 19.10 -37.81
C LEU A 385 -3.14 19.65 -36.42
N ARG A 386 -2.98 18.77 -35.41
CA ARG A 386 -2.56 19.19 -34.07
C ARG A 386 -1.12 19.73 -34.05
N LEU A 387 -0.20 19.08 -34.75
CA LEU A 387 1.19 19.55 -34.86
C LEU A 387 1.30 20.88 -35.58
N VAL A 388 0.65 21.02 -36.75
CA VAL A 388 0.65 22.28 -37.50
C VAL A 388 0.04 23.39 -36.65
N SER A 389 -1.13 23.18 -36.06
CA SER A 389 -1.78 24.16 -35.18
C SER A 389 -0.87 24.59 -34.02
N LEU A 390 -0.18 23.64 -33.38
CA LEU A 390 0.77 23.92 -32.30
C LEU A 390 1.93 24.81 -32.77
N PHE A 391 2.59 24.44 -33.85
CA PHE A 391 3.76 25.18 -34.34
C PHE A 391 3.40 26.52 -34.98
N THR A 392 2.26 26.63 -35.66
CA THR A 392 1.73 27.90 -36.15
C THR A 392 1.45 28.86 -34.99
N HIS A 393 0.80 28.38 -33.93
CA HIS A 393 0.54 29.20 -32.76
C HIS A 393 1.85 29.64 -32.05
N MET A 394 2.85 28.77 -31.98
CA MET A 394 4.17 29.15 -31.45
C MET A 394 4.89 30.18 -32.32
N ALA A 395 4.85 30.02 -33.64
CA ALA A 395 5.45 30.96 -34.58
C ALA A 395 4.80 32.35 -34.45
N GLN A 396 3.46 32.41 -34.45
CA GLN A 396 2.71 33.65 -34.22
C GLN A 396 3.05 34.30 -32.88
N ARG A 397 3.19 33.52 -31.81
CA ARG A 397 3.60 34.04 -30.50
C ARG A 397 5.03 34.60 -30.49
N ALA A 398 5.94 33.96 -31.22
CA ALA A 398 7.31 34.44 -31.37
C ALA A 398 7.37 35.72 -32.20
N GLU A 399 6.66 35.79 -33.33
CA GLU A 399 6.53 36.99 -34.16
C GLU A 399 5.92 38.16 -33.37
N TRP A 400 4.86 37.89 -32.60
CA TRP A 400 4.23 38.90 -31.76
C TRP A 400 5.18 39.44 -30.69
N ALA A 401 5.97 38.55 -30.06
CA ALA A 401 6.98 38.95 -29.07
C ALA A 401 8.14 39.76 -29.68
N LEU A 402 8.51 39.49 -30.95
CA LEU A 402 9.49 40.28 -31.70
C LEU A 402 8.94 41.64 -32.11
N ALA A 403 7.66 41.72 -32.50
CA ALA A 403 7.00 42.97 -32.89
C ALA A 403 6.70 43.89 -31.69
N HIS A 404 6.54 43.32 -30.49
CA HIS A 404 6.23 44.06 -29.26
C HIS A 404 7.29 43.77 -28.18
N PRO A 405 8.54 44.25 -28.35
CA PRO A 405 9.58 44.05 -27.36
C PRO A 405 9.14 44.67 -26.03
N HIS A 406 8.97 43.84 -25.00
CA HIS A 406 8.56 44.30 -23.68
C HIS A 406 9.61 45.28 -23.12
N PRO A 407 9.25 46.54 -22.83
CA PRO A 407 10.21 47.57 -22.41
C PRO A 407 10.90 47.30 -21.07
N ASN A 408 10.42 46.31 -20.30
CA ASN A 408 10.97 45.95 -18.98
C ASN A 408 11.74 44.61 -18.97
N LEU A 409 12.01 44.03 -20.13
CA LEU A 409 12.93 42.89 -20.29
C LEU A 409 14.23 43.39 -20.91
N SER A 410 14.91 44.32 -20.25
CA SER A 410 16.37 44.40 -20.31
C SER A 410 16.92 43.12 -19.67
N VAL A 411 16.84 42.03 -20.44
CA VAL A 411 17.58 40.81 -20.14
C VAL A 411 19.04 41.22 -20.22
N GLU A 412 19.64 41.50 -19.07
CA GLU A 412 21.08 41.41 -18.90
C GLU A 412 21.46 39.97 -19.27
N LEU A 413 21.70 39.76 -20.56
CA LEU A 413 22.36 38.56 -21.05
C LEU A 413 23.68 38.48 -20.27
N PRO A 414 23.90 37.43 -19.45
CA PRO A 414 25.12 37.33 -18.67
C PRO A 414 26.30 37.42 -19.64
N ALA A 415 27.10 38.49 -19.50
CA ALA A 415 28.17 38.87 -20.42
C ALA A 415 29.34 37.86 -20.51
N GLY A 416 29.17 36.62 -20.01
CA GLY A 416 30.19 35.59 -19.93
C GLY A 416 30.06 34.42 -20.93
N ALA A 417 29.02 34.35 -21.77
CA ALA A 417 28.76 33.16 -22.60
C ALA A 417 29.22 33.25 -24.08
N VAL A 418 29.99 34.28 -24.47
CA VAL A 418 30.67 34.31 -25.78
C VAL A 418 32.11 33.80 -25.62
N ARG A 419 32.27 32.53 -25.26
CA ARG A 419 33.53 31.82 -25.54
C ARG A 419 33.52 31.46 -27.02
N ARG A 420 34.22 32.27 -27.83
CA ARG A 420 34.59 31.92 -29.20
C ARG A 420 35.27 30.55 -29.18
N ASN A 421 34.62 29.54 -29.73
CA ASN A 421 35.30 28.34 -30.20
C ASN A 421 36.16 28.76 -31.40
N SER A 422 37.38 29.23 -31.14
CA SER A 422 38.42 29.26 -32.16
C SER A 422 38.78 27.82 -32.48
N VAL A 423 38.36 27.41 -33.67
CA VAL A 423 38.80 26.20 -34.37
C VAL A 423 40.32 26.13 -34.31
N ARG A 424 40.85 25.24 -33.47
CA ARG A 424 42.27 24.89 -33.45
C ARG A 424 42.45 23.82 -34.51
N ARG A 425 43.11 24.21 -35.59
CA ARG A 425 43.58 23.36 -36.68
C ARG A 425 44.59 22.37 -36.09
N GLU A 426 44.27 21.09 -36.10
CA GLU A 426 45.22 20.02 -35.76
C GLU A 426 46.17 19.83 -36.94
N GLU A 427 47.47 19.99 -36.69
CA GLU A 427 48.53 19.40 -37.51
C GLU A 427 49.03 18.12 -36.83
N PRO A 428 49.45 17.11 -37.61
CA PRO A 428 49.89 15.83 -37.08
C PRO A 428 51.37 15.90 -36.69
N GLY A 429 51.70 15.43 -35.49
CA GLY A 429 53.08 15.35 -34.99
C GLY A 429 53.26 14.14 -34.08
N ASP A 430 54.26 13.34 -34.43
CA ASP A 430 54.64 12.05 -33.89
C ASP A 430 55.03 11.99 -32.40
N HIS A 431 54.87 10.78 -31.85
CA HIS A 431 55.61 10.07 -30.79
C HIS A 431 56.47 10.83 -29.75
N VAL A 432 56.34 10.40 -28.48
CA VAL A 432 57.41 9.75 -27.66
C VAL A 432 56.87 9.34 -26.28
N GLU A 433 57.37 8.20 -25.80
CA GLU A 433 57.17 7.53 -24.51
C GLU A 433 57.57 8.36 -23.27
N GLY A 434 57.03 8.02 -22.08
CA GLY A 434 57.65 8.46 -20.82
C GLY A 434 56.77 8.34 -19.57
N LEU A 435 56.89 7.19 -18.91
CA LEU A 435 56.85 6.91 -17.46
C LEU A 435 56.67 8.09 -16.46
N GLY A 436 55.88 7.85 -15.41
CA GLY A 436 56.28 8.22 -14.05
C GLY A 436 55.24 8.83 -13.09
N ALA A 437 54.86 8.01 -12.10
CA ALA A 437 54.72 8.31 -10.66
C ALA A 437 53.65 9.29 -10.12
N ASP A 438 52.84 8.75 -9.21
CA ASP A 438 52.49 9.24 -7.87
C ASP A 438 52.34 10.74 -7.62
N ARG A 439 51.16 11.10 -7.09
CA ARG A 439 51.07 11.86 -5.82
C ARG A 439 49.66 11.92 -5.26
N ASP A 440 49.56 11.48 -4.01
CA ASP A 440 48.60 11.91 -2.99
C ASP A 440 48.54 13.44 -2.87
N ALA A 441 47.36 13.99 -2.55
CA ALA A 441 47.13 14.79 -1.33
C ALA A 441 45.83 15.62 -1.36
N ALA A 442 45.19 15.64 -0.18
CA ALA A 442 44.44 16.75 0.44
C ALA A 442 43.13 17.20 -0.22
N ALA A 443 41.97 17.00 0.42
CA ALA A 443 41.47 17.70 1.62
C ALA A 443 41.14 19.19 1.40
N ALA A 444 39.88 19.45 1.04
CA ALA A 444 39.13 20.70 1.27
C ALA A 444 37.65 20.28 1.31
N GLY A 445 36.84 20.48 2.36
CA GLY A 445 36.69 21.71 3.13
C GLY A 445 35.49 22.49 2.58
N TYR A 446 34.27 21.95 2.71
CA TYR A 446 33.04 22.67 2.34
C TYR A 446 32.42 23.32 3.59
N PRO A 447 32.08 24.63 3.53
CA PRO A 447 31.40 25.30 4.63
C PRO A 447 29.91 24.95 4.66
N ALA A 448 29.38 24.93 5.89
CA ALA A 448 27.97 24.72 6.21
C ALA A 448 27.06 25.74 5.50
N SER A 449 26.02 25.24 4.83
CA SER A 449 24.93 26.05 4.28
C SER A 449 23.77 26.01 5.26
N ASP A 450 23.46 27.16 5.84
CA ASP A 450 22.20 27.42 6.55
C ASP A 450 21.04 27.32 5.57
N ALA A 451 20.19 26.29 5.74
CA ALA A 451 18.91 26.18 5.07
C ALA A 451 17.78 26.27 6.12
N PRO A 452 16.75 27.11 5.90
CA PRO A 452 15.60 27.18 6.79
C PRO A 452 14.79 25.88 6.72
N GLY A 453 14.51 25.29 7.89
CA GLY A 453 13.81 24.02 8.02
C GLY A 453 12.35 24.07 7.51
N PRO A 454 11.81 22.93 7.05
CA PRO A 454 10.43 22.86 6.58
C PRO A 454 9.46 22.89 7.77
N THR A 455 8.51 23.82 7.69
CA THR A 455 7.34 23.89 8.55
C THR A 455 6.51 22.62 8.42
N ARG A 456 6.33 21.91 9.54
CA ARG A 456 5.42 20.77 9.67
C ARG A 456 3.97 21.25 9.56
N GLY A 457 3.37 21.12 8.38
CA GLY A 457 1.92 21.16 8.20
C GLY A 457 1.34 19.75 8.26
N CYS A 458 0.92 19.30 9.44
CA CYS A 458 0.12 18.09 9.59
C CYS A 458 -1.31 18.37 9.08
N GLY A 459 -1.58 18.02 7.83
CA GLY A 459 -2.94 17.88 7.30
C GLY A 459 -3.31 16.40 7.26
N ALA A 460 -3.89 15.88 8.35
CA ALA A 460 -4.49 14.55 8.37
C ALA A 460 -5.79 14.59 7.54
N ALA A 461 -5.71 14.11 6.31
CA ALA A 461 -6.90 13.79 5.53
C ALA A 461 -7.53 12.52 6.11
N ASN A 462 -8.68 12.70 6.77
CA ASN A 462 -9.58 11.61 7.16
C ASN A 462 -9.95 10.78 5.93
N VAL A 463 -9.34 9.60 5.81
CA VAL A 463 -9.83 8.54 4.93
C VAL A 463 -10.94 7.83 5.68
N VAL A 464 -12.13 7.90 5.10
CA VAL A 464 -13.38 7.29 5.53
C VAL A 464 -13.17 5.81 5.86
N GLY A 465 -13.59 5.42 7.07
CA GLY A 465 -13.51 4.05 7.55
C GLY A 465 -14.44 3.10 6.80
N PHE A 466 -13.90 1.91 6.53
CA PHE A 466 -14.67 0.68 6.29
C PHE A 466 -14.83 -0.10 7.59
#